data_AF-A0A9J6H957-F1
#
_entry.id   AF-A0A9J6H957-F1
#
_cell.length_a   1.000
_cell.length_b   1.000
_cell.length_c   1.000
_cell.angle_alpha   90.00
_cell.angle_beta   90.00
_cell.angle_gamma   90.00
#
_symmetry.space_group_name_H-M   'P 1'
#
loop_
_entity.id
_entity.type
_entity.pdbx_description
1 polymer ?
#
loop_
_entity_poly.entity_id
_entity_poly.type
_entity_poly.pdbx_seq_one_letter_code
_entity_poly.pdbx_strand_id
1 'polypeptide(L)'
;MEVIRSLWKAAMVPGLTYAGAVLCPSAATKEYLERRQREVGRLALGSHRTTPNEAVQGDMGWSSFAAREATAKLSFEMRAWTLGETNWVYRVRRSLLFTARSTRWTKRVRALSEKYGVPLPALCNLKDTTMTRAKVRERVSQVETQQWAGRAAAKPALHFYVAHKREIRCEGFYDNASGSGLLFEARSGTLRTRRWQVSCGTAESAICELCGEEEESIEHVVLYCPRLEPPYFDSGNILLTAHEIEPAFRNLSLAKTTIKDTLSHSFMWLWNCE
;
A
#
# COMPACT_ATOMS: atom_id res chain seq x y z
N MET A 1 -9.68 -3.63 8.67
CA MET A 1 -9.13 -3.69 7.30
C MET A 1 -8.88 -5.13 6.82
N GLU A 2 -8.79 -6.07 7.76
CA GLU A 2 -8.29 -7.43 7.53
C GLU A 2 -9.12 -8.31 6.59
N VAL A 3 -10.46 -8.25 6.63
CA VAL A 3 -11.33 -9.11 5.81
C VAL A 3 -11.16 -8.83 4.31
N ILE A 4 -11.31 -7.56 3.90
CA ILE A 4 -11.16 -7.16 2.49
C ILE A 4 -9.74 -7.46 1.99
N ARG A 5 -8.75 -7.17 2.84
CA ARG A 5 -7.34 -7.45 2.55
C ARG A 5 -7.11 -8.95 2.30
N SER A 6 -7.63 -9.78 3.19
CA SER A 6 -7.48 -11.24 3.13
C SER A 6 -8.20 -11.81 1.93
N LEU A 7 -9.43 -11.38 1.65
CA LEU A 7 -10.19 -11.78 0.46
C LEU A 7 -9.45 -11.41 -0.83
N TRP A 8 -8.93 -10.19 -0.92
CA TRP A 8 -8.15 -9.76 -2.08
C TRP A 8 -6.90 -10.63 -2.29
N LYS A 9 -6.13 -10.88 -1.23
CA LYS A 9 -4.91 -11.68 -1.29
C LYS A 9 -5.17 -13.16 -1.57
N ALA A 10 -6.22 -13.73 -0.99
CA ALA A 10 -6.51 -15.16 -1.07
C ALA A 10 -7.27 -15.55 -2.33
N ALA A 11 -8.22 -14.73 -2.79
CA ALA A 11 -9.09 -15.07 -3.91
C ALA A 11 -8.72 -14.31 -5.20
N MET A 12 -8.64 -12.98 -5.11
CA MET A 12 -8.54 -12.13 -6.31
C MET A 12 -7.15 -12.15 -6.94
N VAL A 13 -6.09 -11.96 -6.13
CA VAL A 13 -4.72 -11.90 -6.65
C VAL A 13 -4.30 -13.20 -7.37
N PRO A 14 -4.56 -14.41 -6.85
CA PRO A 14 -4.22 -15.65 -7.56
C PRO A 14 -4.93 -15.76 -8.91
N GLY A 15 -6.23 -15.42 -8.97
CA GLY A 15 -7.00 -15.45 -10.23
C GLY A 15 -6.48 -14.44 -11.25
N LEU A 16 -6.21 -13.20 -10.83
CA LEU A 16 -5.75 -12.12 -11.70
C LEU A 16 -4.30 -12.30 -12.18
N THR A 17 -3.48 -13.02 -11.42
CA THR A 17 -2.07 -13.29 -11.76
C THR A 17 -1.83 -14.67 -12.34
N TYR A 18 -2.92 -15.44 -12.57
CA TYR A 18 -2.85 -16.74 -13.18
C TYR A 18 -2.13 -16.69 -14.53
N ALA A 19 -1.26 -17.66 -14.78
CA ALA A 19 -0.38 -17.71 -15.96
C ALA A 19 0.50 -16.46 -16.19
N GLY A 20 0.64 -15.56 -15.20
CA GLY A 20 1.42 -14.33 -15.30
C GLY A 20 2.92 -14.53 -15.56
N ALA A 21 3.43 -15.75 -15.35
CA ALA A 21 4.79 -16.15 -15.73
C ALA A 21 4.98 -16.24 -17.25
N VAL A 22 3.94 -16.62 -18.00
CA VAL A 22 4.02 -16.89 -19.45
C VAL A 22 3.28 -15.83 -20.26
N LEU A 23 2.10 -15.39 -19.81
CA LEU A 23 1.30 -14.41 -20.54
C LEU A 23 1.88 -12.99 -20.43
N CYS A 24 1.79 -12.22 -21.51
CA CYS A 24 2.22 -10.82 -21.57
C CYS A 24 1.01 -9.90 -21.72
N PRO A 25 0.37 -9.46 -20.62
CA PRO A 25 -0.77 -8.54 -20.69
C PRO A 25 -0.37 -7.19 -21.32
N SER A 26 -1.36 -6.53 -21.93
CA SER A 26 -1.17 -5.19 -22.50
C SER A 26 -0.83 -4.16 -21.42
N ALA A 27 -0.27 -3.01 -21.82
CA ALA A 27 -0.02 -1.91 -20.89
C ALA A 27 -1.32 -1.43 -20.23
N ALA A 28 -2.38 -1.24 -21.03
CA ALA A 28 -3.70 -0.83 -20.55
C ALA A 28 -4.30 -1.81 -19.53
N THR A 29 -4.18 -3.12 -19.77
CA THR A 29 -4.66 -4.14 -18.82
C THR A 29 -3.90 -4.06 -17.49
N LYS A 30 -2.58 -3.90 -17.53
CA LYS A 30 -1.76 -3.77 -16.31
C LYS A 30 -2.14 -2.53 -15.52
N GLU A 31 -2.30 -1.40 -16.20
CA GLU A 31 -2.72 -0.15 -15.56
C GLU A 31 -4.12 -0.26 -14.95
N TYR A 32 -5.06 -0.90 -15.65
CA TYR A 32 -6.40 -1.17 -15.14
C TYR A 32 -6.34 -1.99 -13.84
N LEU A 33 -5.55 -3.08 -13.81
CA LEU A 33 -5.39 -3.91 -12.61
C LEU A 33 -4.79 -3.11 -11.44
N GLU A 34 -3.79 -2.26 -11.70
CA GLU A 34 -3.21 -1.37 -10.69
C GLU A 34 -4.23 -0.38 -10.13
N ARG A 35 -5.06 0.22 -11.00
CA ARG A 35 -6.13 1.14 -10.56
C ARG A 35 -7.14 0.41 -9.67
N ARG A 36 -7.61 -0.78 -10.08
CA ARG A 36 -8.55 -1.58 -9.28
C ARG A 36 -7.97 -2.01 -7.94
N GLN A 37 -6.69 -2.41 -7.90
CA GLN A 37 -6.03 -2.72 -6.62
C GLN A 37 -6.05 -1.50 -5.68
N ARG A 38 -5.75 -0.30 -6.19
CA ARG A 38 -5.74 0.90 -5.36
C ARG A 38 -7.14 1.30 -4.90
N GLU A 39 -8.17 1.12 -5.73
CA GLU A 39 -9.57 1.32 -5.34
C GLU A 39 -9.97 0.40 -4.18
N VAL A 40 -9.65 -0.89 -4.28
CA VAL A 40 -9.90 -1.84 -3.19
C VAL A 40 -9.10 -1.49 -1.94
N GLY A 41 -7.84 -1.05 -2.10
CA GLY A 41 -7.01 -0.60 -0.99
C GLY A 41 -7.62 0.60 -0.25
N ARG A 42 -8.14 1.59 -0.98
CA ARG A 42 -8.83 2.74 -0.39
C ARG A 42 -10.08 2.34 0.37
N LEU A 43 -10.88 1.44 -0.22
CA LEU A 43 -12.08 0.90 0.43
C LEU A 43 -11.72 0.17 1.72
N ALA A 44 -10.65 -0.64 1.70
CA ALA A 44 -10.20 -1.37 2.87
C ALA A 44 -9.64 -0.48 3.99
N LEU A 45 -9.13 0.71 3.65
CA LEU A 45 -8.62 1.70 4.59
C LEU A 45 -9.66 2.76 4.98
N GLY A 46 -10.88 2.70 4.44
CA GLY A 46 -11.90 3.72 4.69
C GLY A 46 -11.57 5.12 4.16
N SER A 47 -10.61 5.23 3.23
CA SER A 47 -10.09 6.51 2.74
C SER A 47 -10.81 7.03 1.51
N HIS A 48 -10.80 8.34 1.31
CA HIS A 48 -11.38 8.96 0.12
C HIS A 48 -10.59 8.72 -1.18
N ARG A 49 -11.21 9.03 -2.34
CA ARG A 49 -10.65 8.80 -3.68
C ARG A 49 -9.36 9.56 -3.97
N THR A 50 -9.22 10.77 -3.46
CA THR A 50 -8.05 11.64 -3.68
C THR A 50 -6.82 11.27 -2.85
N THR A 51 -6.90 10.27 -1.96
CA THR A 51 -5.76 9.79 -1.16
C THR A 51 -4.60 9.35 -2.07
N PRO A 52 -3.36 9.78 -1.78
CA PRO A 52 -2.15 9.34 -2.47
C PRO A 52 -2.03 7.83 -2.57
N ASN A 53 -1.71 7.35 -3.77
CA ASN A 53 -1.57 5.91 -4.07
C ASN A 53 -0.48 5.24 -3.22
N GLU A 54 0.57 5.97 -2.87
CA GLU A 54 1.74 5.49 -2.15
C GLU A 54 1.41 5.18 -0.70
N ALA A 55 0.61 6.02 -0.02
CA ALA A 55 0.12 5.73 1.33
C ALA A 55 -0.74 4.46 1.34
N VAL A 56 -1.67 4.35 0.38
CA VAL A 56 -2.52 3.15 0.22
C VAL A 56 -1.67 1.91 -0.02
N GLN A 57 -0.69 1.99 -0.92
CA GLN A 57 0.20 0.85 -1.20
C GLN A 57 1.03 0.47 0.04
N GLY A 58 1.58 1.46 0.72
CA GLY A 58 2.45 1.30 1.88
C GLY A 58 1.73 0.62 3.04
N ASP A 59 0.56 1.13 3.42
CA ASP A 59 -0.20 0.63 4.58
C ASP A 59 -1.00 -0.64 4.27
N MET A 60 -1.38 -0.86 3.01
CA MET A 60 -1.86 -2.18 2.57
C MET A 60 -0.72 -3.20 2.46
N GLY A 61 0.56 -2.80 2.42
CA GLY A 61 1.67 -3.74 2.26
C GLY A 61 1.48 -4.66 1.05
N TRP A 62 1.01 -4.10 -0.06
CA TRP A 62 0.72 -4.83 -1.29
C TRP A 62 1.79 -4.52 -2.33
N SER A 63 2.35 -5.58 -2.93
CA SER A 63 3.16 -5.43 -4.13
C SER A 63 2.30 -4.91 -5.29
N SER A 64 2.91 -4.16 -6.18
CA SER A 64 2.34 -3.80 -7.49
C SER A 64 2.18 -5.05 -8.35
N PHE A 65 1.23 -5.03 -9.28
CA PHE A 65 1.15 -6.03 -10.34
C PHE A 65 2.42 -6.06 -11.19
N ALA A 66 3.10 -4.92 -11.36
CA ALA A 66 4.39 -4.87 -12.03
C ALA A 66 5.47 -5.69 -11.30
N ALA A 67 5.53 -5.62 -9.97
CA ALA A 67 6.46 -6.41 -9.16
C ALA A 67 6.10 -7.90 -9.15
N ARG A 68 4.79 -8.23 -9.10
CA ARG A 68 4.32 -9.62 -9.21
C ARG A 68 4.66 -10.24 -10.57
N GLU A 69 4.45 -9.49 -11.65
CA GLU A 69 4.82 -9.91 -13.01
C GLU A 69 6.32 -10.16 -13.12
N ALA A 70 7.13 -9.24 -12.58
CA ALA A 70 8.59 -9.36 -12.56
C ALA A 70 9.03 -10.63 -11.84
N THR A 71 8.53 -10.84 -10.62
CA THR A 71 8.86 -12.01 -9.81
C THR A 71 8.49 -13.30 -10.53
N ALA A 72 7.29 -13.38 -11.12
CA ALA A 72 6.82 -14.56 -11.82
C ALA A 72 7.65 -14.86 -13.08
N LYS A 73 7.89 -13.86 -13.94
CA LYS A 73 8.61 -14.03 -15.20
C LYS A 73 10.09 -14.32 -15.00
N LEU A 74 10.76 -13.56 -14.13
CA LEU A 74 12.19 -13.74 -13.87
C LEU A 74 12.44 -15.09 -13.20
N SER A 75 11.60 -15.49 -12.23
CA SER A 75 11.73 -16.82 -11.62
C SER A 75 11.45 -17.95 -12.61
N PHE A 76 10.52 -17.76 -13.54
CA PHE A 76 10.26 -18.73 -14.60
C PHE A 76 11.42 -18.85 -15.57
N GLU A 77 12.04 -17.73 -15.96
CA GLU A 77 13.25 -17.73 -16.79
C GLU A 77 14.39 -18.48 -16.10
N MET A 78 14.67 -18.21 -14.82
CA MET A 78 15.67 -18.95 -14.05
C MET A 78 15.37 -20.45 -14.06
N ARG A 79 14.11 -20.82 -13.80
CA ARG A 79 13.69 -22.21 -13.74
C ARG A 79 13.79 -22.91 -15.11
N ALA A 80 13.45 -22.22 -16.19
CA ALA A 80 13.50 -22.75 -17.56
C ALA A 80 14.88 -23.34 -17.90
N TRP A 81 15.94 -22.70 -17.41
CA TRP A 81 17.32 -23.15 -17.60
C TRP A 81 17.73 -24.30 -16.66
N THR A 82 17.15 -24.39 -15.46
CA THR A 82 17.45 -25.46 -14.49
C THR A 82 16.79 -26.81 -14.77
N LEU A 83 15.75 -26.85 -15.62
CA LEU A 83 14.98 -28.08 -15.87
C LEU A 83 15.75 -29.15 -16.68
N GLY A 84 16.87 -28.79 -17.32
CA GLY A 84 17.68 -29.72 -18.11
C GLY A 84 17.12 -30.03 -19.50
N GLU A 85 17.91 -30.76 -20.30
CA GLU A 85 17.70 -30.86 -21.76
C GLU A 85 16.49 -31.70 -22.20
N THR A 86 16.01 -32.58 -21.33
CA THR A 86 14.84 -33.43 -21.59
C THR A 86 13.54 -32.63 -21.61
N ASN A 87 13.51 -31.48 -20.95
CA ASN A 87 12.31 -30.66 -20.80
C ASN A 87 12.07 -29.76 -22.01
N TRP A 88 10.83 -29.77 -22.53
CA TRP A 88 10.44 -28.93 -23.66
C TRP A 88 10.67 -27.44 -23.43
N VAL A 89 10.45 -26.95 -22.20
CA VAL A 89 10.67 -25.53 -21.86
C VAL A 89 12.14 -25.13 -22.10
N TYR A 90 13.08 -25.96 -21.65
CA TYR A 90 14.50 -25.74 -21.89
C TYR A 90 14.81 -25.81 -23.39
N ARG A 91 14.32 -26.83 -24.10
CA ARG A 91 14.57 -27.01 -25.54
C ARG A 91 14.05 -25.83 -26.37
N VAL A 92 12.83 -25.36 -26.08
CA VAL A 92 12.23 -24.18 -26.73
C VAL A 92 13.00 -22.91 -26.38
N ARG A 93 13.41 -22.73 -25.11
CA ARG A 93 14.17 -21.55 -24.72
C ARG A 93 15.55 -21.53 -25.41
N ARG A 94 16.23 -22.67 -25.43
CA ARG A 94 17.49 -22.90 -26.13
C ARG A 94 17.35 -22.64 -27.62
N SER A 95 16.31 -23.15 -28.28
CA SER A 95 16.10 -22.93 -29.72
C SER A 95 15.79 -21.46 -30.03
N LEU A 96 15.00 -20.77 -29.21
CA LEU A 96 14.74 -19.33 -29.36
C LEU A 96 16.02 -18.49 -29.26
N LEU A 97 16.95 -18.89 -28.38
CA LEU A 97 18.24 -18.22 -28.24
C LEU A 97 19.14 -18.44 -29.47
N PHE A 98 19.31 -19.69 -29.92
CA PHE A 98 20.14 -20.01 -31.09
C PHE A 98 19.57 -19.45 -32.41
N THR A 99 18.25 -19.34 -32.53
CA THR A 99 17.61 -18.74 -33.70
C THR A 99 17.51 -17.22 -33.63
N ALA A 100 18.04 -16.59 -32.57
CA ALA A 100 17.96 -15.16 -32.30
C ALA A 100 16.54 -14.56 -32.38
N ARG A 101 15.50 -15.37 -32.12
CA ARG A 101 14.10 -14.94 -32.23
C ARG A 101 13.65 -14.21 -30.97
N SER A 102 13.44 -12.91 -31.10
CA SER A 102 12.95 -12.08 -30.00
C SER A 102 11.42 -12.07 -29.94
N THR A 103 10.84 -12.97 -29.16
CA THR A 103 9.39 -12.96 -28.87
C THR A 103 8.98 -11.77 -27.99
N ARG A 104 7.69 -11.44 -27.97
CA ARG A 104 7.11 -10.45 -27.04
C ARG A 104 7.46 -10.76 -25.59
N TRP A 105 7.50 -12.05 -25.23
CA TRP A 105 7.87 -12.50 -23.90
C TRP A 105 9.36 -12.27 -23.60
N THR A 106 10.27 -12.62 -24.53
CA THR A 106 11.72 -12.37 -24.35
C THR A 106 12.01 -10.87 -24.18
N LYS A 107 11.37 -10.01 -24.98
CA LYS A 107 11.50 -8.55 -24.84
C LYS A 107 11.02 -8.08 -23.46
N ARG A 108 9.89 -8.62 -22.99
CA ARG A 108 9.33 -8.28 -21.67
C ARG A 108 10.24 -8.72 -20.52
N VAL A 109 10.81 -9.92 -20.58
CA VAL A 109 11.74 -10.43 -19.57
C VAL A 109 13.00 -9.57 -19.49
N ARG A 110 13.59 -9.18 -20.62
CA ARG A 110 14.74 -8.26 -20.65
C ARG A 110 14.42 -6.92 -20.01
N ALA A 111 13.31 -6.30 -20.41
CA ALA A 111 12.87 -5.03 -19.82
C ALA A 111 12.62 -5.12 -18.30
N LEU A 112 12.13 -6.28 -17.80
CA LEU A 112 11.95 -6.50 -16.36
C LEU A 112 13.29 -6.75 -15.66
N SER A 113 14.20 -7.50 -16.28
CA SER A 113 15.56 -7.73 -15.78
C SER A 113 16.32 -6.42 -15.61
N GLU A 114 16.29 -5.55 -16.63
CA GLU A 114 16.88 -4.22 -16.60
C GLU A 114 16.24 -3.34 -15.51
N LYS A 115 14.90 -3.28 -15.47
CA LYS A 115 14.17 -2.45 -14.50
C LYS A 115 14.47 -2.81 -13.04
N TYR A 116 14.59 -4.10 -12.73
CA TYR A 116 14.79 -4.59 -11.36
C TYR A 116 16.25 -4.98 -11.07
N GLY A 117 17.16 -4.80 -12.03
CA GLY A 117 18.57 -5.17 -11.90
C GLY A 117 18.77 -6.63 -11.53
N VAL A 118 18.02 -7.55 -12.16
CA VAL A 118 18.15 -9.00 -11.96
C VAL A 118 18.88 -9.56 -13.19
N PRO A 119 20.10 -10.10 -13.06
CA PRO A 119 20.84 -10.62 -14.20
C PRO A 119 20.09 -11.82 -14.82
N LEU A 120 20.11 -11.94 -16.14
CA LEU A 120 19.55 -13.11 -16.83
C LEU A 120 20.60 -14.23 -16.93
N PRO A 121 20.18 -15.51 -16.97
CA PRO A 121 21.11 -16.61 -17.11
C PRO A 121 21.87 -16.56 -18.43
N ALA A 122 23.19 -16.70 -18.35
CA ALA A 122 24.07 -16.85 -19.51
C ALA A 122 24.43 -18.33 -19.67
N LEU A 123 24.33 -18.87 -20.90
CA LEU A 123 24.63 -20.27 -21.18
C LEU A 123 26.03 -20.70 -20.72
N CYS A 124 27.01 -19.81 -20.84
CA CYS A 124 28.38 -20.06 -20.43
C CYS A 124 28.52 -20.24 -18.91
N ASN A 125 27.72 -19.53 -18.10
CA ASN A 125 27.85 -19.46 -16.64
C ASN A 125 26.50 -19.66 -15.92
N LEU A 126 25.80 -20.73 -16.27
CA LEU A 126 24.45 -21.01 -15.76
C LEU A 126 24.42 -21.11 -14.22
N LYS A 127 25.44 -21.73 -13.60
CA LYS A 127 25.50 -21.93 -12.15
C LYS A 127 25.61 -20.60 -11.38
N ASP A 128 26.36 -19.64 -11.91
CA ASP A 128 26.63 -18.36 -11.23
C ASP A 128 25.51 -17.34 -11.43
N THR A 129 24.76 -17.44 -12.54
CA THR A 129 23.64 -16.54 -12.84
C THR A 129 22.27 -17.05 -12.38
N THR A 130 22.17 -18.31 -11.95
CA THR A 130 20.90 -18.86 -11.48
C THR A 130 20.56 -18.33 -10.09
N MET A 131 19.48 -17.55 -10.01
CA MET A 131 18.93 -17.07 -8.75
C MET A 131 17.74 -17.92 -8.30
N THR A 132 17.64 -18.16 -6.99
CA THR A 132 16.42 -18.76 -6.43
C THR A 132 15.26 -17.77 -6.53
N ARG A 133 14.03 -18.30 -6.59
CA ARG A 133 12.80 -17.49 -6.57
C ARG A 133 12.76 -16.51 -5.39
N ALA A 134 13.29 -16.92 -4.22
CA ALA A 134 13.37 -16.08 -3.04
C ALA A 134 14.27 -14.86 -3.26
N LYS A 135 15.49 -15.05 -3.80
CA LYS A 135 16.41 -13.96 -4.11
C LYS A 135 15.85 -13.00 -5.18
N VAL A 136 15.18 -13.54 -6.21
CA VAL A 136 14.48 -12.71 -7.22
C VAL A 136 13.41 -11.86 -6.56
N ARG A 137 12.57 -12.46 -5.71
CA ARG A 137 11.50 -11.75 -5.00
C ARG A 137 12.05 -10.66 -4.09
N GLU A 138 13.11 -10.96 -3.35
CA GLU A 138 13.79 -10.00 -2.47
C GLU A 138 14.30 -8.80 -3.27
N ARG A 139 15.03 -9.04 -4.36
CA ARG A 139 15.55 -7.97 -5.22
C ARG A 139 14.45 -7.10 -5.81
N VAL A 140 13.38 -7.73 -6.31
CA VAL A 140 12.21 -7.01 -6.83
C VAL A 140 11.55 -6.17 -5.73
N SER A 141 11.41 -6.72 -4.52
CA SER A 141 10.82 -6.02 -3.37
C SER A 141 11.66 -4.82 -2.92
N GLN A 142 12.98 -4.94 -2.91
CA GLN A 142 13.90 -3.84 -2.57
C GLN A 142 13.76 -2.68 -3.56
N VAL A 143 13.82 -2.96 -4.86
CA VAL A 143 13.68 -1.94 -5.91
C VAL A 143 12.28 -1.32 -5.89
N GLU A 144 11.24 -2.12 -5.66
CA GLU A 144 9.87 -1.61 -5.50
C GLU A 144 9.76 -0.66 -4.31
N THR A 145 10.35 -1.01 -3.17
CA THR A 145 10.33 -0.20 -1.95
C THR A 145 11.07 1.12 -2.17
N GLN A 146 12.25 1.10 -2.81
CA GLN A 146 13.00 2.31 -3.16
C GLN A 146 12.19 3.24 -4.08
N GLN A 147 11.58 2.68 -5.14
CA GLN A 147 10.75 3.47 -6.06
C GLN A 147 9.50 4.03 -5.38
N TRP A 148 8.88 3.27 -4.48
CA TRP A 148 7.74 3.73 -3.68
C TRP A 148 8.14 4.87 -2.74
N ALA A 149 9.25 4.73 -2.01
CA ALA A 149 9.74 5.76 -1.11
C ALA A 149 10.05 7.06 -1.85
N GLY A 150 10.72 6.98 -3.01
CA GLY A 150 10.98 8.15 -3.86
C GLY A 150 9.70 8.84 -4.36
N ARG A 151 8.70 8.07 -4.81
CA ARG A 151 7.40 8.64 -5.23
C ARG A 151 6.61 9.23 -4.06
N ALA A 152 6.74 8.66 -2.87
CA ALA A 152 6.08 9.17 -1.67
C ALA A 152 6.72 10.48 -1.21
N ALA A 153 8.06 10.53 -1.17
CA ALA A 153 8.83 11.72 -0.78
C ALA A 153 8.60 12.92 -1.70
N ALA A 154 8.33 12.67 -2.99
CA ALA A 154 8.01 13.72 -3.95
C ALA A 154 6.66 14.43 -3.68
N LYS A 155 5.84 13.94 -2.75
CA LYS A 155 4.52 14.48 -2.45
C LYS A 155 4.53 15.23 -1.11
N PRO A 156 4.27 16.55 -1.10
CA PRO A 156 4.26 17.34 0.13
C PRO A 156 3.28 16.81 1.20
N ALA A 157 2.10 16.34 0.77
CA ALA A 157 1.09 15.77 1.66
C ALA A 157 1.59 14.53 2.44
N LEU A 158 2.59 13.81 1.91
CA LEU A 158 3.13 12.61 2.53
C LEU A 158 4.39 12.87 3.36
N HIS A 159 4.75 14.12 3.64
CA HIS A 159 5.97 14.45 4.38
C HIS A 159 6.06 13.70 5.73
N PHE A 160 5.02 13.81 6.57
CA PHE A 160 4.96 13.09 7.85
C PHE A 160 4.91 11.57 7.69
N TYR A 161 4.22 11.09 6.66
CA TYR A 161 4.11 9.67 6.35
C TYR A 161 5.49 9.07 6.04
N VAL A 162 6.26 9.71 5.15
CA VAL A 162 7.57 9.23 4.69
C VAL A 162 8.63 9.33 5.80
N ALA A 163 8.52 10.32 6.69
CA ALA A 163 9.42 10.43 7.84
C ALA A 163 9.40 9.18 8.74
N HIS A 164 8.26 8.51 8.84
CA HIS A 164 8.07 7.37 9.75
C HIS A 164 7.91 6.03 9.04
N LYS A 165 7.35 5.99 7.82
CA LYS A 165 7.10 4.76 7.07
C LYS A 165 8.29 4.39 6.19
N ARG A 166 9.01 3.33 6.58
CA ARG A 166 10.22 2.88 5.88
C ARG A 166 9.99 1.78 4.84
N GLU A 167 8.93 0.99 4.98
CA GLU A 167 8.69 -0.20 4.15
C GLU A 167 7.24 -0.33 3.70
N ILE A 168 7.02 -1.03 2.59
CA ILE A 168 5.68 -1.44 2.13
C ILE A 168 5.21 -2.62 3.00
N ARG A 169 4.57 -2.32 4.13
CA ARG A 169 4.12 -3.31 5.12
C ARG A 169 2.75 -2.96 5.67
N CYS A 170 1.93 -3.99 5.92
CA CYS A 170 0.67 -3.81 6.63
C CYS A 170 0.89 -3.15 7.99
N GLU A 171 0.05 -2.17 8.31
CA GLU A 171 -0.11 -1.75 9.69
C GLU A 171 -1.19 -2.59 10.38
N GLY A 172 -0.99 -2.91 11.66
CA GLY A 172 -1.89 -3.78 12.44
C GLY A 172 -3.00 -3.04 13.18
N PHE A 173 -2.93 -1.71 13.26
CA PHE A 173 -3.83 -0.91 14.11
C PHE A 173 -5.12 -0.43 13.42
N TYR A 174 -5.43 -0.95 12.22
CA TYR A 174 -6.64 -0.57 11.47
C TYR A 174 -7.79 -1.58 11.65
N ASP A 175 -8.76 -1.20 12.46
CA ASP A 175 -9.90 -2.03 12.87
C ASP A 175 -11.13 -1.97 11.93
N ASN A 176 -11.06 -1.25 10.80
CA ASN A 176 -12.19 -0.97 9.89
C ASN A 176 -13.31 -0.10 10.49
N ALA A 177 -13.17 0.45 11.70
CA ALA A 177 -14.09 1.45 12.19
C ALA A 177 -13.91 2.76 11.42
N SER A 178 -14.90 3.65 11.48
CA SER A 178 -14.79 5.00 10.89
C SER A 178 -13.56 5.75 11.40
N GLY A 179 -13.19 5.54 12.67
CA GLY A 179 -11.97 6.09 13.28
C GLY A 179 -10.68 5.61 12.61
N SER A 180 -10.62 4.36 12.14
CA SER A 180 -9.44 3.86 11.40
C SER A 180 -9.24 4.55 10.05
N GLY A 181 -10.33 4.95 9.39
CA GLY A 181 -10.30 5.76 8.18
C GLY A 181 -9.74 7.16 8.45
N LEU A 182 -10.26 7.82 9.49
CA LEU A 182 -9.76 9.15 9.91
C LEU A 182 -8.28 9.09 10.34
N LEU A 183 -7.88 8.05 11.06
CA LEU A 183 -6.49 7.83 11.46
C LEU A 183 -5.58 7.64 10.26
N PHE A 184 -6.01 6.85 9.26
CA PHE A 184 -5.25 6.68 8.03
C PHE A 184 -5.14 8.00 7.26
N GLU A 185 -6.25 8.76 7.12
CA GLU A 185 -6.24 10.07 6.45
C GLU A 185 -5.33 11.08 7.16
N ALA A 186 -5.33 11.12 8.50
CA ALA A 186 -4.41 11.95 9.27
C ALA A 186 -2.95 11.54 9.01
N ARG A 187 -2.65 10.24 9.09
CA ARG A 187 -1.31 9.69 8.86
C ARG A 187 -0.82 9.93 7.43
N SER A 188 -1.71 9.89 6.43
CA SER A 188 -1.38 10.17 5.03
C SER A 188 -1.43 11.65 4.67
N GLY A 189 -1.67 12.55 5.63
CA GLY A 189 -1.74 13.99 5.41
C GLY A 189 -2.89 14.43 4.52
N THR A 190 -3.98 13.66 4.51
CA THR A 190 -5.17 13.89 3.68
C THR A 190 -6.45 14.05 4.48
N LEU A 191 -6.36 14.19 5.81
CA LEU A 191 -7.52 14.46 6.64
C LEU A 191 -8.21 15.75 6.16
N ARG A 192 -9.52 15.66 5.97
CA ARG A 192 -10.37 16.73 5.41
C ARG A 192 -10.71 17.82 6.41
N THR A 193 -9.67 18.38 7.01
CA THR A 193 -9.73 19.49 7.95
C THR A 193 -10.35 20.74 7.33
N ARG A 194 -10.86 21.67 8.15
CA ARG A 194 -11.40 22.96 7.67
C ARG A 194 -10.38 23.74 6.85
N ARG A 195 -9.11 23.76 7.24
CA ARG A 195 -8.04 24.36 6.42
C ARG A 195 -7.97 23.76 5.01
N TRP A 196 -8.07 22.43 4.91
CA TRP A 196 -8.12 21.76 3.61
C TRP A 196 -9.39 22.11 2.82
N GLN A 197 -10.55 22.18 3.49
CA GLN A 197 -11.83 22.54 2.88
C GLN A 197 -11.85 23.97 2.33
N VAL A 198 -11.29 24.94 3.07
CA VAL A 198 -11.10 26.32 2.60
C VAL A 198 -10.21 26.35 1.36
N SER A 199 -9.09 25.63 1.39
CA SER A 199 -8.20 25.51 0.22
C SER A 199 -8.89 24.89 -1.00
N CYS A 200 -9.93 24.07 -0.80
CA CYS A 200 -10.73 23.46 -1.87
C CYS A 200 -11.97 24.30 -2.24
N GLY A 201 -12.21 25.43 -1.57
CA GLY A 201 -13.38 26.28 -1.79
C GLY A 201 -14.70 25.70 -1.26
N THR A 202 -14.65 24.68 -0.38
CA THR A 202 -15.85 24.05 0.19
C THR A 202 -16.24 24.58 1.56
N ALA A 203 -15.41 25.44 2.16
CA ALA A 203 -15.68 26.11 3.43
C ALA A 203 -15.20 27.57 3.37
N GLU A 204 -15.84 28.43 4.16
CA GLU A 204 -15.52 29.86 4.24
C GLU A 204 -14.51 30.17 5.36
N SER A 205 -14.46 29.33 6.39
CA SER A 205 -13.58 29.50 7.56
C SER A 205 -12.73 28.25 7.79
N ALA A 206 -11.46 28.48 8.14
CA ALA A 206 -10.51 27.45 8.53
C ALA A 206 -10.56 27.14 10.02
N ILE A 207 -11.34 27.87 10.82
CA ILE A 207 -11.44 27.70 12.27
C ILE A 207 -12.03 26.31 12.59
N CYS A 208 -11.46 25.64 13.59
CA CYS A 208 -11.93 24.35 14.06
C CYS A 208 -13.33 24.47 14.65
N GLU A 209 -14.25 23.61 14.20
CA GLU A 209 -15.64 23.62 14.68
C GLU A 209 -15.81 23.02 16.07
N LEU A 210 -14.81 22.26 16.54
CA LEU A 210 -14.85 21.64 17.85
C LEU A 210 -14.51 22.66 18.93
N CYS A 211 -13.33 23.29 18.83
CA CYS A 211 -12.86 24.24 19.83
C CYS A 211 -13.29 25.69 19.54
N GLY A 212 -13.40 26.09 18.27
CA GLY A 212 -13.72 27.47 17.87
C GLY A 212 -12.56 28.47 18.03
N GLU A 213 -11.37 28.02 18.40
CA GLU A 213 -10.26 28.90 18.82
C GLU A 213 -9.12 29.01 17.80
N GLU A 214 -8.72 27.89 17.19
CA GLU A 214 -7.59 27.82 16.25
C GLU A 214 -8.01 27.33 14.86
N GLU A 215 -7.14 27.49 13.87
CA GLU A 215 -7.31 26.88 12.55
C GLU A 215 -7.26 25.34 12.65
N GLU A 216 -8.24 24.67 12.06
CA GLU A 216 -8.27 23.21 11.98
C GLU A 216 -7.21 22.72 10.99
N SER A 217 -6.04 22.42 11.52
CA SER A 217 -4.99 21.66 10.85
C SER A 217 -4.99 20.20 11.34
N ILE A 218 -4.26 19.33 10.64
CA ILE A 218 -4.09 17.93 11.07
C ILE A 218 -3.41 17.89 12.44
N GLU A 219 -2.40 18.74 12.65
CA GLU A 219 -1.69 18.86 13.92
C GLU A 219 -2.64 19.34 15.04
N HIS A 220 -3.48 20.35 14.78
CA HIS A 220 -4.47 20.81 15.73
C HIS A 220 -5.42 19.67 16.12
N VAL A 221 -6.06 19.01 15.15
CA VAL A 221 -7.04 17.94 15.42
C VAL A 221 -6.42 16.76 16.17
N VAL A 222 -5.17 16.39 15.86
CA VAL A 222 -4.54 15.20 16.44
C VAL A 222 -3.86 15.48 17.79
N LEU A 223 -3.29 16.67 17.99
CA LEU A 223 -2.41 16.96 19.14
C LEU A 223 -2.92 18.05 20.07
N TYR A 224 -3.61 19.07 19.54
CA TYR A 224 -3.84 20.31 20.30
C TYR A 224 -5.32 20.63 20.55
N CYS A 225 -6.25 19.92 19.90
CA CYS A 225 -7.67 20.23 20.03
C CYS A 225 -8.17 19.87 21.44
N PRO A 226 -8.52 20.85 22.29
CA PRO A 226 -8.86 20.60 23.70
C PRO A 226 -10.16 19.81 23.86
N ARG A 227 -10.99 19.76 22.81
CA ARG A 227 -12.25 19.00 22.79
C ARG A 227 -12.08 17.54 22.39
N LEU A 228 -10.91 17.17 21.88
CA LEU A 228 -10.56 15.79 21.50
C LEU A 228 -9.57 15.16 22.47
N GLU A 229 -9.20 15.86 23.55
CA GLU A 229 -8.41 15.25 24.62
C GLU A 229 -9.17 14.02 25.14
N PRO A 230 -8.55 12.82 25.08
CA PRO A 230 -9.13 11.68 25.76
C PRO A 230 -9.20 12.03 27.26
N PRO A 231 -10.32 11.73 27.94
CA PRO A 231 -10.35 11.89 29.38
C PRO A 231 -9.17 11.12 29.96
N TYR A 232 -8.36 11.82 30.76
CA TYR A 232 -7.19 11.28 31.43
C TYR A 232 -7.57 9.93 32.07
N PHE A 233 -6.88 8.85 31.69
CA PHE A 233 -7.02 7.56 32.36
C PHE A 233 -6.41 7.70 33.76
N ASP A 234 -7.21 8.14 34.72
CA ASP A 234 -6.88 7.96 36.12
C ASP A 234 -7.00 6.48 36.44
N SER A 235 -5.96 5.92 37.05
CA SER A 235 -5.81 4.49 37.26
C SER A 235 -6.76 4.01 38.37
N GLY A 236 -8.03 3.75 38.02
CA GLY A 236 -8.99 3.23 38.98
C GLY A 236 -10.43 3.19 38.48
N ASN A 237 -10.84 2.03 37.96
CA ASN A 237 -12.22 1.55 37.85
C ASN A 237 -13.30 2.38 37.12
N ILE A 238 -13.71 1.79 35.98
CA ILE A 238 -15.08 1.42 35.60
C ILE A 238 -16.06 2.50 35.07
N LEU A 239 -16.50 2.21 33.84
CA LEU A 239 -17.77 2.53 33.19
C LEU A 239 -18.24 3.98 33.20
N LEU A 240 -17.97 4.71 32.10
CA LEU A 240 -18.94 5.68 31.61
C LEU A 240 -19.08 5.61 30.08
N THR A 241 -20.32 5.81 29.69
CA THR A 241 -20.99 5.33 28.49
C THR A 241 -20.64 6.10 27.23
N ALA A 242 -20.68 5.40 26.10
CA ALA A 242 -20.49 5.85 24.71
C ALA A 242 -21.42 7.01 24.23
N HIS A 243 -22.08 7.75 25.12
CA HIS A 243 -23.12 8.72 24.80
C HIS A 243 -22.62 10.17 24.59
N GLU A 244 -21.38 10.50 25.01
CA GLU A 244 -20.88 11.89 24.96
C GLU A 244 -19.85 12.15 23.85
N ILE A 245 -19.26 11.11 23.27
CA ILE A 245 -18.26 11.22 22.18
C ILE A 245 -18.92 11.19 20.79
N GLU A 246 -20.14 10.65 20.68
CA GLU A 246 -20.88 10.52 19.41
C GLU A 246 -21.18 11.84 18.65
N PRO A 247 -21.50 12.98 19.29
CA PRO A 247 -21.84 14.19 18.54
C PRO A 247 -20.61 14.94 17.98
N ALA A 248 -19.43 14.84 18.61
CA ALA A 248 -18.22 15.54 18.17
C ALA A 248 -17.65 14.95 16.87
N PHE A 249 -17.66 13.63 16.71
CA PHE A 249 -17.19 12.96 15.50
C PHE A 249 -18.22 12.95 14.36
N ARG A 250 -19.52 13.16 14.64
CA ARG A 250 -20.54 13.31 13.60
C ARG A 250 -20.29 14.55 12.72
N ASN A 251 -19.73 15.62 13.29
CA ASN A 251 -19.53 16.88 12.57
C ASN A 251 -18.30 16.90 11.66
N LEU A 252 -17.28 16.07 11.93
CA LEU A 252 -16.12 15.89 11.04
C LEU A 252 -16.46 15.03 9.79
N SER A 253 -17.58 14.29 9.82
CA SER A 253 -18.09 13.53 8.69
C SER A 253 -19.60 13.29 8.80
N LEU A 254 -20.42 14.27 8.43
CA LEU A 254 -21.88 14.04 8.34
C LEU A 254 -22.21 13.13 7.15
N ALA A 255 -22.16 11.81 7.39
CA ALA A 255 -23.17 10.81 7.04
C ALA A 255 -22.58 9.38 6.97
N LYS A 256 -22.59 8.66 8.11
CA LYS A 256 -23.24 7.34 8.31
C LYS A 256 -22.65 6.57 9.50
N THR A 257 -23.50 6.41 10.51
CA THR A 257 -23.65 5.29 11.46
C THR A 257 -22.52 4.95 12.45
N THR A 258 -22.81 5.33 13.70
CA THR A 258 -22.70 4.63 14.99
C THR A 258 -21.37 3.95 15.35
N ILE A 259 -20.72 4.50 16.37
CA ILE A 259 -19.44 4.06 16.94
C ILE A 259 -19.72 3.30 18.25
N LYS A 260 -19.16 2.10 18.40
CA LYS A 260 -18.91 1.48 19.70
C LYS A 260 -17.51 0.88 19.74
N ASP A 261 -16.85 1.17 20.86
CA ASP A 261 -15.80 0.38 21.54
C ASP A 261 -14.55 -0.04 20.75
N THR A 262 -13.59 0.87 20.52
CA THR A 262 -12.18 0.48 20.28
C THR A 262 -11.11 1.47 20.76
N LEU A 263 -11.45 2.55 21.46
CA LEU A 263 -10.48 3.62 21.78
C LEU A 263 -9.62 3.44 23.04
N SER A 264 -9.64 2.30 23.74
CA SER A 264 -8.97 2.19 25.05
C SER A 264 -7.54 1.61 25.07
N HIS A 265 -6.99 1.05 23.98
CA HIS A 265 -5.71 0.30 24.11
C HIS A 265 -4.60 0.59 23.07
N SER A 266 -4.87 1.25 21.94
CA SER A 266 -3.90 1.33 20.83
C SER A 266 -3.08 2.63 20.76
N PHE A 267 -3.44 3.67 21.52
CA PHE A 267 -2.77 4.98 21.42
C PHE A 267 -1.38 5.01 22.08
N MET A 268 -1.14 4.16 23.09
CA MET A 268 0.06 4.23 23.93
C MET A 268 1.30 3.55 23.30
N TRP A 269 1.13 2.71 22.28
CA TRP A 269 2.25 2.01 21.59
C TRP A 269 2.85 2.81 20.43
N LEU A 270 2.23 3.90 20.00
CA LEU A 270 2.68 4.69 18.84
C LEU A 270 3.81 5.67 19.15
N TRP A 271 4.16 5.90 20.42
CA TRP A 271 5.11 6.96 20.80
C TRP A 271 6.18 6.60 21.86
N ASN A 272 6.17 5.38 22.42
CA ASN A 272 7.23 4.89 23.34
C ASN A 272 8.18 3.88 22.67
N CYS A 273 8.81 4.29 21.57
CA CYS A 273 10.00 3.62 21.05
C CYS A 273 11.12 4.66 20.96
N GLU A 274 11.71 4.99 22.11
CA GLU A 274 13.12 5.38 22.19
C GLU A 274 14.02 4.17 21.90
#